data_AF-A0A1Q5PRH3-F1
#
_entry.id   AF-A0A1Q5PRH3-F1
#
_cell.length_a   1.000
_cell.length_b   1.000
_cell.length_c   1.000
_cell.angle_alpha   90.00
_cell.angle_beta   90.00
_cell.angle_gamma   90.00
#
_symmetry.space_group_name_H-M   'P 1'
#
loop_
_entity.id
_entity.type
_entity.pdbx_description
1 polymer ?
#
loop_
_entity_poly.entity_id
_entity_poly.type
_entity_poly.pdbx_seq_one_letter_code
_entity_poly.pdbx_strand_id
1 'polypeptide(L)'
;MLMSSLFLWEAGPARVYLIWLVVLLAQIAVAEINRRWNWTIFVFWTAGGIAMIPYAYIYGLPIVGWFPFGKYLLMVATATMTGWLLVLGKKDPVKFRRWAIWMGALLWLGLVANIMEANVRDITIYFNADRYYQCAADWQCLQGIANSQAEDMLSGLPEARGLTAVVNTPEWFQALAANFEANHVGIDPDTGFRTIGGYWNIMSAVAGLLNCITVTGLGKIIVTTNKKEKVKGLIWVDMIWPWVIAYDLWNHAFLYNSLADYTWYCTLALLLACTIPAFTWAKGQWIWFRCFTLMFWIAFNNLLADIAVPPGAMTNFATMDPNANIVSSGAALIWNVVLFIWWLYLIIKTKRNPITNALFFNTKAFAKVVKLHADDADKYFLTDMIPETPAELGYEPESLTPPVDGFVGYMPWWGKEDRRYPKLRTPVSADPVLAQKGVQGDPKWEVTSNTAKES
;
A
#
# COMPACT_ATOMS: atom_id res chain seq x y z
N MET A 1 35.37 -8.53 14.68
CA MET A 1 35.53 -7.91 13.34
C MET A 1 34.47 -6.82 13.26
N LEU A 2 34.85 -5.54 13.33
CA LEU A 2 33.92 -4.40 13.40
C LEU A 2 33.01 -4.40 12.16
N MET A 3 31.74 -4.76 12.33
CA MET A 3 30.74 -4.57 11.28
C MET A 3 30.47 -3.07 11.19
N SER A 4 30.80 -2.47 10.04
CA SER A 4 30.51 -1.07 9.74
C SER A 4 29.00 -0.87 9.65
N SER A 5 28.41 -0.10 10.57
CA SER A 5 27.02 0.33 10.48
C SER A 5 26.81 1.22 9.25
N LEU A 6 25.72 1.00 8.50
CA LEU A 6 25.28 1.86 7.39
C LEU A 6 24.28 2.93 7.89
N PHE A 7 24.46 3.41 9.12
CA PHE A 7 23.58 4.32 9.86
C PHE A 7 22.23 3.71 10.23
N LEU A 8 21.44 3.26 9.25
CA LEU A 8 20.13 2.64 9.49
C LEU A 8 20.23 1.12 9.74
N TRP A 9 21.17 0.42 9.13
CA TRP A 9 21.25 -1.05 9.24
C TRP A 9 22.66 -1.53 9.54
N GLU A 10 22.72 -2.72 10.14
CA GLU A 10 23.97 -3.47 10.18
C GLU A 10 24.36 -3.93 8.76
N ALA A 11 25.65 -3.82 8.41
CA ALA A 11 26.13 -4.34 7.14
C ALA A 11 26.09 -5.87 7.12
N GLY A 12 25.21 -6.46 6.30
CA GLY A 12 25.12 -7.91 6.13
C GLY A 12 26.20 -8.47 5.20
N PRO A 13 26.41 -9.79 5.18
CA PRO A 13 27.24 -10.42 4.16
C PRO A 13 26.62 -10.28 2.77
N ALA A 14 27.45 -10.24 1.72
CA ALA A 14 27.02 -10.06 0.32
C ALA A 14 25.88 -11.01 -0.11
N ARG A 15 25.86 -12.24 0.44
CA ARG A 15 24.80 -13.23 0.20
C ARG A 15 23.41 -12.70 0.53
N VAL A 16 23.24 -11.93 1.61
CA VAL A 16 21.93 -11.43 2.06
C VAL A 16 21.38 -10.43 1.03
N TYR A 17 22.22 -9.51 0.56
CA TYR A 17 21.84 -8.55 -0.47
C TYR A 17 21.50 -9.22 -1.80
N LEU A 18 22.23 -10.27 -2.19
CA LEU A 18 21.93 -11.06 -3.40
C LEU A 18 20.58 -11.78 -3.28
N ILE A 19 20.33 -12.45 -2.15
CA ILE A 19 19.05 -13.13 -1.90
C ILE A 19 17.91 -12.12 -2.02
N TRP A 20 18.01 -10.98 -1.36
CA TRP A 20 16.93 -10.01 -1.39
C TRP A 20 16.78 -9.27 -2.72
N LEU A 21 17.83 -9.15 -3.53
CA LEU A 21 17.72 -8.71 -4.91
C LEU A 21 16.90 -9.72 -5.74
N VAL A 22 17.12 -11.02 -5.55
CA VAL A 22 16.30 -12.06 -6.19
C VAL A 22 14.84 -11.95 -5.77
N VAL A 23 14.57 -11.77 -4.47
CA VAL A 23 13.19 -11.62 -3.97
C VAL A 23 12.55 -10.32 -4.49
N LEU A 24 13.28 -9.21 -4.55
CA LEU A 24 12.82 -7.96 -5.18
C LEU A 24 12.36 -8.19 -6.63
N LEU A 25 13.20 -8.85 -7.43
CA LEU A 25 12.88 -9.18 -8.82
C LEU A 25 11.69 -10.13 -8.92
N ALA A 26 11.59 -11.13 -8.03
CA ALA A 26 10.46 -12.05 -7.96
C ALA A 26 9.14 -11.33 -7.68
N GLN A 27 9.13 -10.39 -6.73
CA GLN A 27 7.94 -9.58 -6.43
C GLN A 27 7.48 -8.75 -7.63
N ILE A 28 8.42 -8.07 -8.30
CA ILE A 28 8.13 -7.29 -9.50
C ILE A 28 7.56 -8.22 -10.58
N ALA A 29 8.19 -9.38 -10.79
CA ALA A 29 7.75 -10.35 -11.78
C ALA A 29 6.36 -10.88 -11.48
N VAL A 30 6.05 -11.24 -10.23
CA VAL A 30 4.73 -11.71 -9.80
C VAL A 30 3.65 -10.64 -10.02
N ALA A 31 3.92 -9.40 -9.63
CA ALA A 31 2.98 -8.30 -9.85
C ALA A 31 2.75 -8.04 -11.35
N GLU A 32 3.80 -8.13 -12.18
CA GLU A 32 3.70 -7.99 -13.63
C GLU A 32 2.97 -9.18 -14.29
N ILE A 33 3.18 -10.41 -13.80
CA ILE A 33 2.45 -11.61 -14.22
C ILE A 33 0.95 -11.40 -13.99
N ASN A 34 0.56 -10.99 -12.77
CA ASN A 34 -0.83 -10.72 -12.44
C ASN A 34 -1.44 -9.64 -13.34
N ARG A 35 -0.63 -8.63 -13.69
CA ARG A 35 -1.04 -7.50 -14.55
C ARG A 35 -1.33 -7.93 -15.99
N ARG A 36 -0.53 -8.86 -16.53
CA ARG A 36 -0.65 -9.37 -17.91
C ARG A 36 -1.69 -10.48 -18.03
N TRP A 37 -1.72 -11.36 -17.05
CA TRP A 37 -2.55 -12.56 -17.04
C TRP A 37 -3.49 -12.53 -15.85
N ASN A 38 -4.54 -11.72 -15.91
CA ASN A 38 -5.49 -11.53 -14.81
C ASN A 38 -6.04 -12.83 -14.19
N TRP A 39 -6.09 -13.95 -14.93
CA TRP A 39 -6.54 -15.25 -14.41
C TRP A 39 -5.63 -15.78 -13.29
N THR A 40 -4.34 -15.44 -13.31
CA THR A 40 -3.37 -15.87 -12.28
C THR A 40 -3.76 -15.35 -10.91
N ILE A 41 -4.47 -14.22 -10.85
CA ILE A 41 -4.97 -13.65 -9.59
C ILE A 41 -5.97 -14.59 -8.94
N PHE A 42 -6.95 -15.02 -9.71
CA PHE A 42 -8.00 -15.90 -9.20
C PHE A 42 -7.48 -17.30 -8.90
N VAL A 43 -6.51 -17.79 -9.67
CA VAL A 43 -5.91 -19.11 -9.43
C VAL A 43 -4.99 -19.09 -8.21
N PHE A 44 -4.00 -18.19 -8.15
CA PHE A 44 -2.99 -18.22 -7.10
C PHE A 44 -3.41 -17.49 -5.83
N TRP A 45 -3.98 -16.28 -5.96
CA TRP A 45 -4.25 -15.42 -4.80
C TRP A 45 -5.65 -15.60 -4.23
N THR A 46 -6.64 -15.93 -5.07
CA THR A 46 -7.99 -16.25 -4.59
C THR A 46 -8.11 -17.73 -4.22
N ALA A 47 -8.12 -18.64 -5.20
CA ALA A 47 -8.33 -20.06 -4.94
C ALA A 47 -7.17 -20.67 -4.14
N GLY A 48 -5.92 -20.45 -4.59
CA GLY A 48 -4.72 -20.89 -3.88
C GLY A 48 -4.60 -20.24 -2.50
N GLY A 49 -4.80 -18.92 -2.41
CA GLY A 49 -4.78 -18.20 -1.14
C GLY A 49 -5.77 -18.74 -0.12
N ILE A 50 -7.03 -18.96 -0.53
CA ILE A 50 -8.07 -19.54 0.33
C ILE A 50 -7.72 -21.00 0.71
N ALA A 51 -7.26 -21.80 -0.26
CA ALA A 51 -6.90 -23.20 -0.02
C ALA A 51 -5.74 -23.35 0.98
N MET A 52 -4.83 -22.36 1.03
CA MET A 52 -3.69 -22.36 1.94
C MET A 52 -3.99 -21.76 3.33
N ILE A 53 -5.19 -21.22 3.57
CA ILE A 53 -5.58 -20.69 4.91
C ILE A 53 -5.42 -21.74 6.02
N PRO A 54 -5.90 -23.00 5.87
CA PRO A 54 -5.72 -24.01 6.91
C PRO A 54 -4.25 -24.31 7.18
N TYR A 55 -3.42 -24.34 6.14
CA TYR A 55 -1.97 -24.54 6.28
C TYR A 55 -1.32 -23.37 7.02
N ALA A 56 -1.62 -22.13 6.61
CA ALA A 56 -1.14 -20.92 7.28
C ALA A 56 -1.58 -20.85 8.74
N TYR A 57 -2.79 -21.32 9.06
CA TYR A 57 -3.30 -21.37 10.43
C TYR A 57 -2.59 -22.43 11.30
N ILE A 58 -2.31 -23.61 10.75
CA ILE A 58 -1.71 -24.72 11.50
C ILE A 58 -0.20 -24.56 11.66
N TYR A 59 0.49 -24.17 10.58
CA TYR A 59 1.97 -24.15 10.54
C TYR A 59 2.54 -22.73 10.59
N GLY A 60 1.87 -21.76 9.97
CA GLY A 60 2.35 -20.37 9.95
C GLY A 60 2.10 -19.65 11.27
N LEU A 61 0.84 -19.61 11.72
CA LEU A 61 0.38 -18.84 12.89
C LEU A 61 1.18 -19.10 14.17
N PRO A 62 1.58 -20.34 14.52
CA PRO A 62 2.41 -20.59 15.70
C PRO A 62 3.82 -19.96 15.63
N ILE A 63 4.31 -19.63 14.43
CA ILE A 63 5.64 -19.03 14.21
C ILE A 63 5.51 -17.51 14.03
N VAL A 64 4.59 -17.06 13.17
CA VAL A 64 4.46 -15.63 12.82
C VAL A 64 3.57 -14.84 13.77
N GLY A 65 2.72 -15.54 14.54
CA GLY A 65 1.69 -14.95 15.40
C GLY A 65 0.42 -14.52 14.65
N TRP A 66 -0.55 -13.97 15.40
CA TRP A 66 -1.86 -13.58 14.85
C TRP A 66 -1.77 -12.43 13.83
N PHE A 67 -0.86 -11.47 14.05
CA PHE A 67 -0.77 -10.26 13.23
C PHE A 67 -0.46 -10.56 11.75
N PRO A 68 0.59 -11.33 11.39
CA PRO A 68 0.86 -11.67 9.99
C PRO A 68 -0.21 -12.58 9.36
N PHE A 69 -0.86 -13.43 10.16
CA PHE A 69 -1.98 -14.26 9.69
C PHE A 69 -3.22 -13.41 9.36
N GLY A 70 -3.58 -12.44 10.21
CA GLY A 70 -4.64 -11.47 9.94
C GLY A 70 -4.39 -10.70 8.65
N LYS A 71 -3.13 -10.27 8.43
CA LYS A 71 -2.71 -9.64 7.16
C LYS A 71 -2.85 -10.59 5.97
N TYR A 72 -2.58 -11.87 6.13
CA TYR A 72 -2.74 -12.84 5.05
C TYR A 72 -4.20 -12.90 4.57
N LEU A 73 -5.15 -12.98 5.50
CA LEU A 73 -6.58 -12.96 5.18
C LEU A 73 -7.00 -11.66 4.50
N LEU A 74 -6.56 -10.51 5.04
CA LEU A 74 -6.83 -9.19 4.48
C LEU A 74 -6.28 -9.06 3.05
N MET A 75 -5.07 -9.57 2.81
CA MET A 75 -4.41 -9.49 1.51
C MET A 75 -5.05 -10.44 0.49
N VAL A 76 -5.47 -11.65 0.87
CA VAL A 76 -6.25 -12.55 -0.01
C VAL A 76 -7.54 -11.87 -0.46
N ALA A 77 -8.27 -11.23 0.47
CA ALA A 77 -9.49 -10.50 0.16
C ALA A 77 -9.21 -9.30 -0.77
N THR A 78 -8.21 -8.48 -0.44
CA THR A 78 -7.85 -7.27 -1.20
C THR A 78 -7.34 -7.61 -2.61
N ALA A 79 -6.52 -8.65 -2.76
CA ALA A 79 -6.01 -9.13 -4.05
C ALA A 79 -7.15 -9.65 -4.93
N THR A 80 -8.05 -10.46 -4.36
CA THR A 80 -9.24 -11.00 -5.04
C THR A 80 -10.13 -9.87 -5.53
N MET A 81 -10.43 -8.92 -4.66
CA MET A 81 -11.23 -7.75 -4.98
C MET A 81 -10.60 -6.91 -6.08
N THR A 82 -9.30 -6.59 -5.97
CA THR A 82 -8.57 -5.79 -6.98
C THR A 82 -8.58 -6.48 -8.35
N GLY A 83 -8.39 -7.79 -8.39
CA GLY A 83 -8.51 -8.60 -9.60
C GLY A 83 -9.93 -8.56 -10.19
N TRP A 84 -10.95 -8.71 -9.36
CA TRP A 84 -12.36 -8.65 -9.75
C TRP A 84 -12.73 -7.28 -10.34
N LEU A 85 -12.30 -6.19 -9.69
CA LEU A 85 -12.50 -4.82 -10.17
C LEU A 85 -11.92 -4.60 -11.57
N LEU A 86 -10.71 -5.11 -11.81
CA LEU A 86 -10.09 -5.02 -13.12
C LEU A 86 -10.87 -5.81 -14.18
N VAL A 87 -11.33 -7.02 -13.86
CA VAL A 87 -12.14 -7.84 -14.78
C VAL A 87 -13.49 -7.16 -15.08
N LEU A 88 -14.14 -6.59 -14.06
CA LEU A 88 -15.37 -5.84 -14.22
C LEU A 88 -15.16 -4.64 -15.16
N GLY A 89 -14.12 -3.84 -14.94
CA GLY A 89 -13.81 -2.69 -15.79
C GLY A 89 -13.45 -3.05 -17.24
N LYS A 90 -12.96 -4.27 -17.48
CA LYS A 90 -12.71 -4.80 -18.83
C LYS A 90 -13.99 -5.29 -19.52
N LYS A 91 -14.91 -5.93 -18.79
CA LYS A 91 -16.11 -6.57 -19.35
C LYS A 91 -17.32 -5.64 -19.46
N ASP A 92 -17.53 -4.81 -18.44
CA ASP A 92 -18.67 -3.89 -18.36
C ASP A 92 -18.18 -2.50 -17.89
N PRO A 93 -17.60 -1.71 -18.82
CA PRO A 93 -16.98 -0.44 -18.48
C PRO A 93 -17.99 0.57 -17.94
N VAL A 94 -19.25 0.56 -18.42
CA VAL A 94 -20.31 1.46 -17.95
C VAL A 94 -20.65 1.16 -16.49
N LYS A 95 -20.91 -0.11 -16.16
CA LYS A 95 -21.16 -0.52 -14.77
C LYS A 95 -19.97 -0.20 -13.87
N PHE A 96 -18.74 -0.37 -14.36
CA PHE A 96 -17.55 0.00 -13.60
C PHE A 96 -17.56 1.50 -13.25
N ARG A 97 -17.79 2.43 -14.20
CA ARG A 97 -17.81 3.88 -13.89
C ARG A 97 -18.97 4.25 -12.96
N ARG A 98 -20.14 3.64 -13.12
CA ARG A 98 -21.31 3.86 -12.24
C ARG A 98 -21.03 3.47 -10.78
N TRP A 99 -20.24 2.43 -10.57
CA TRP A 99 -19.90 1.94 -9.23
C TRP A 99 -18.54 2.45 -8.73
N ALA A 100 -17.85 3.32 -9.47
CA ALA A 100 -16.47 3.73 -9.19
C ALA A 100 -16.29 4.25 -7.75
N ILE A 101 -17.24 5.03 -7.24
CA ILE A 101 -17.18 5.57 -5.88
C ILE A 101 -17.19 4.49 -4.79
N TRP A 102 -18.00 3.44 -4.95
CA TRP A 102 -18.06 2.33 -3.99
C TRP A 102 -16.82 1.47 -4.06
N MET A 103 -16.32 1.24 -5.27
CA MET A 103 -15.11 0.47 -5.50
C MET A 103 -13.88 1.22 -4.94
N GLY A 104 -13.82 2.54 -5.12
CA GLY A 104 -12.79 3.37 -4.52
C GLY A 104 -12.88 3.44 -3.00
N ALA A 105 -14.09 3.58 -2.45
CA ALA A 105 -14.28 3.51 -1.00
C ALA A 105 -13.82 2.17 -0.42
N LEU A 106 -14.09 1.06 -1.11
CA LEU A 106 -13.67 -0.28 -0.67
C LEU A 106 -12.15 -0.47 -0.75
N LEU A 107 -11.50 0.00 -1.83
CA LEU A 107 -10.03 0.02 -1.94
C LEU A 107 -9.39 0.91 -0.87
N TRP A 108 -9.99 2.06 -0.58
CA TRP A 108 -9.57 2.95 0.50
C TRP A 108 -9.69 2.29 1.86
N LEU A 109 -10.81 1.63 2.16
CA LEU A 109 -10.98 0.90 3.41
C LEU A 109 -9.91 -0.19 3.59
N GLY A 110 -9.62 -0.97 2.54
CA GLY A 110 -8.55 -1.98 2.60
C GLY A 110 -7.17 -1.35 2.84
N LEU A 111 -6.86 -0.24 2.16
CA LEU A 111 -5.62 0.50 2.36
C LEU A 111 -5.51 1.08 3.77
N VAL A 112 -6.56 1.75 4.25
CA VAL A 112 -6.60 2.38 5.58
C VAL A 112 -6.54 1.33 6.68
N ALA A 113 -7.24 0.21 6.55
CA ALA A 113 -7.16 -0.88 7.53
C ALA A 113 -5.72 -1.38 7.67
N ASN A 114 -5.02 -1.61 6.56
CA ASN A 114 -3.62 -2.04 6.56
C ASN A 114 -2.67 -0.99 7.18
N ILE A 115 -2.90 0.30 6.92
CA ILE A 115 -2.09 1.38 7.51
C ILE A 115 -2.39 1.53 9.01
N MET A 116 -3.65 1.51 9.41
CA MET A 116 -4.05 1.72 10.79
C MET A 116 -3.66 0.54 11.68
N GLU A 117 -3.68 -0.69 11.17
CA GLU A 117 -3.14 -1.85 11.89
C GLU A 117 -1.64 -1.69 12.19
N ALA A 118 -0.87 -1.17 11.23
CA ALA A 118 0.53 -0.82 11.42
C ALA A 118 0.70 0.31 12.46
N ASN A 119 -0.11 1.37 12.38
CA ASN A 119 -0.08 2.46 13.37
C ASN A 119 -0.41 1.97 14.79
N VAL A 120 -1.38 1.04 14.93
CA VAL A 120 -1.70 0.44 16.23
C VAL A 120 -0.47 -0.26 16.81
N ARG A 121 0.29 -1.01 15.99
CA ARG A 121 1.52 -1.65 16.45
C ARG A 121 2.58 -0.66 16.92
N ASP A 122 2.81 0.44 16.18
CA ASP A 122 3.73 1.51 16.61
C ASP A 122 3.30 2.09 17.97
N ILE A 123 2.01 2.38 18.13
CA ILE A 123 1.47 2.90 19.39
C ILE A 123 1.56 1.87 20.53
N THR A 124 1.32 0.59 20.26
CA THR A 124 1.51 -0.49 21.23
C THR A 124 2.96 -0.56 21.68
N ILE A 125 3.92 -0.40 20.76
CA ILE A 125 5.35 -0.41 21.11
C ILE A 125 5.70 0.78 22.00
N TYR A 126 5.18 1.96 21.71
CA TYR A 126 5.38 3.13 22.55
C TYR A 126 4.89 2.91 23.99
N PHE A 127 3.67 2.39 24.16
CA PHE A 127 3.08 2.21 25.49
C PHE A 127 3.62 1.00 26.26
N ASN A 128 4.21 0.01 25.58
CA ASN A 128 4.77 -1.19 26.21
C ASN A 128 6.30 -1.21 26.24
N ALA A 129 6.97 -0.10 25.92
CA ALA A 129 8.42 -0.02 25.84
C ALA A 129 9.11 -0.55 27.11
N ASP A 130 8.68 -0.11 28.29
CA ASP A 130 9.24 -0.55 29.57
C ASP A 130 9.08 -2.06 29.78
N ARG A 131 7.94 -2.63 29.40
CA ARG A 131 7.69 -4.08 29.47
C ARG A 131 8.65 -4.84 28.57
N TYR A 132 8.94 -4.32 27.38
CA TYR A 132 9.86 -4.95 26.44
C TYR A 132 11.31 -4.90 26.91
N TYR A 133 11.74 -3.78 27.50
CA TYR A 133 13.07 -3.67 28.10
C TYR A 133 13.22 -4.57 29.34
N GLN A 134 12.20 -4.63 30.19
CA GLN A 134 12.19 -5.50 31.38
C GLN A 134 12.26 -6.98 31.00
N CYS A 135 11.48 -7.42 30.00
CA CYS A 135 11.56 -8.80 29.52
C CYS A 135 12.93 -9.11 28.90
N ALA A 136 13.49 -8.18 28.12
CA ALA A 136 14.79 -8.40 27.48
C ALA A 136 15.94 -8.51 28.50
N ALA A 137 15.86 -7.78 29.61
CA ALA A 137 16.82 -7.84 30.71
C ALA A 137 16.60 -9.03 31.67
N ASP A 138 15.50 -9.78 31.51
CA ASP A 138 15.18 -10.94 32.34
C ASP A 138 15.40 -12.26 31.58
N TRP A 139 16.43 -13.00 32.01
CA TRP A 139 16.76 -14.30 31.42
C TRP A 139 15.61 -15.32 31.51
N GLN A 140 14.73 -15.21 32.51
CA GLN A 140 13.56 -16.09 32.66
C GLN A 140 12.49 -15.75 31.63
N CYS A 141 12.30 -14.46 31.33
CA CYS A 141 11.44 -14.03 30.24
C CYS A 141 11.97 -14.53 28.89
N LEU A 142 13.26 -14.37 28.62
CA LEU A 142 13.90 -14.90 27.40
C LEU A 142 13.77 -16.42 27.27
N GLN A 143 13.97 -17.16 28.36
CA GLN A 143 13.75 -18.60 28.38
C GLN A 143 12.27 -18.95 28.14
N GLY A 144 11.34 -18.17 28.68
CA GLY A 144 9.91 -18.30 28.39
C GLY A 144 9.58 -18.12 26.91
N ILE A 145 10.19 -17.12 26.25
CA ILE A 145 10.06 -16.91 24.80
C ILE A 145 10.58 -18.13 24.05
N ALA A 146 11.81 -18.59 24.34
CA ALA A 146 12.38 -19.77 23.68
C ALA A 146 11.54 -21.04 23.84
N ASN A 147 10.88 -21.22 24.99
CA ASN A 147 10.04 -22.39 25.25
C ASN A 147 8.63 -22.30 24.63
N SER A 148 8.16 -21.09 24.32
CA SER A 148 6.81 -20.84 23.79
C SER A 148 6.77 -20.73 22.28
N GLN A 149 7.86 -20.30 21.66
CA GLN A 149 7.96 -20.15 20.21
C GLN A 149 8.21 -21.51 19.53
N ALA A 150 7.61 -21.69 18.35
CA ALA A 150 7.78 -22.91 17.57
C ALA A 150 9.17 -23.02 16.91
N GLU A 151 9.84 -21.88 16.71
CA GLU A 151 11.19 -21.78 16.13
C GLU A 151 12.09 -20.93 17.02
N ASP A 152 13.41 -21.08 16.84
CA ASP A 152 14.41 -20.32 17.60
C ASP A 152 14.47 -18.86 17.14
N MET A 153 13.83 -17.98 17.92
CA MET A 153 13.77 -16.55 17.68
C MET A 153 14.94 -15.76 18.29
N LEU A 154 15.81 -16.40 19.08
CA LEU A 154 16.77 -15.70 19.94
C LEU A 154 18.22 -15.91 19.51
N SER A 155 18.62 -17.12 19.10
CA SER A 155 20.04 -17.43 18.87
C SER A 155 20.65 -16.71 17.67
N GLY A 156 19.83 -16.33 16.70
CA GLY A 156 20.27 -15.59 15.51
C GLY A 156 20.34 -14.07 15.70
N LEU A 157 19.94 -13.54 16.86
CA LEU A 157 19.88 -12.10 17.12
C LEU A 157 21.29 -11.49 17.30
N PRO A 158 21.47 -10.19 17.00
CA PRO A 158 22.72 -9.48 17.24
C PRO A 158 23.24 -9.59 18.69
N GLU A 159 22.33 -9.60 19.67
CA GLU A 159 22.61 -9.70 21.09
C GLU A 159 23.13 -11.09 21.51
N ALA A 160 22.86 -12.13 20.70
CA ALA A 160 23.38 -13.48 20.92
C ALA A 160 24.80 -13.69 20.34
N ARG A 161 25.33 -12.72 19.57
CA ARG A 161 26.63 -12.87 18.92
C ARG A 161 27.78 -12.88 19.94
N GLY A 162 28.66 -13.87 19.80
CA GLY A 162 29.86 -13.99 20.63
C GLY A 162 29.62 -14.59 22.02
N LEU A 163 28.39 -15.03 22.33
CA LEU A 163 28.12 -15.82 23.52
C LEU A 163 28.82 -17.17 23.45
N THR A 164 29.51 -17.55 24.52
CA THR A 164 30.29 -18.81 24.62
C THR A 164 29.54 -19.91 25.35
N ALA A 165 28.51 -19.57 26.12
CA ALA A 165 27.63 -20.53 26.78
C ALA A 165 26.83 -21.34 25.74
N VAL A 166 26.46 -22.56 26.10
CA VAL A 166 25.68 -23.44 25.22
C VAL A 166 24.27 -22.87 25.06
N VAL A 167 23.78 -22.75 23.82
CA VAL A 167 22.44 -22.21 23.51
C VAL A 167 21.37 -22.94 24.31
N ASN A 168 20.37 -22.20 24.79
CA ASN A 168 19.25 -22.67 25.62
C ASN A 168 19.62 -23.16 27.03
N THR A 169 20.82 -22.88 27.56
CA THR A 169 21.10 -23.06 28.99
C THR A 169 20.81 -21.77 29.79
N PRO A 170 20.54 -21.86 31.11
CA PRO A 170 20.35 -20.68 31.95
C PRO A 170 21.51 -19.67 31.85
N GLU A 171 22.75 -20.16 31.76
CA GLU A 171 23.95 -19.32 31.62
C GLU A 171 23.95 -18.55 30.29
N TRP A 172 23.47 -19.17 29.22
CA TRP A 172 23.32 -18.51 27.92
C TRP A 172 22.23 -17.44 27.95
N PHE A 173 21.07 -17.73 28.55
CA PHE A 173 20.00 -16.73 28.71
C PHE A 173 20.42 -15.55 29.59
N GLN A 174 21.19 -15.79 30.65
CA GLN A 174 21.74 -14.72 31.50
C GLN A 174 22.71 -13.83 30.74
N ALA A 175 23.61 -14.42 29.94
CA ALA A 175 24.53 -13.65 29.12
C ALA A 175 23.81 -12.88 28.01
N LEU A 176 22.77 -13.47 27.41
CA LEU A 176 21.92 -12.82 26.42
C LEU A 176 21.17 -11.62 27.03
N ALA A 177 20.55 -11.79 28.20
CA ALA A 177 19.85 -10.74 28.91
C ALA A 177 20.77 -9.56 29.26
N ALA A 178 22.00 -9.86 29.71
CA ALA A 178 23.01 -8.84 29.96
C ALA A 178 23.38 -8.03 28.69
N ASN A 179 23.44 -8.68 27.53
CA ASN A 179 23.67 -7.99 26.26
C ASN A 179 22.48 -7.11 25.84
N PHE A 180 21.24 -7.56 26.05
CA PHE A 180 20.04 -6.75 25.81
C PHE A 180 20.02 -5.50 26.71
N GLU A 181 20.30 -5.68 28.00
CA GLU A 181 20.36 -4.58 28.97
C GLU A 181 21.47 -3.58 28.60
N ALA A 182 22.67 -4.06 28.28
CA ALA A 182 23.81 -3.22 27.92
C ALA A 182 23.58 -2.39 26.65
N ASN A 183 22.87 -2.96 25.66
CA ASN A 183 22.54 -2.27 24.41
C ASN A 183 21.23 -1.48 24.48
N HIS A 184 20.50 -1.56 25.59
CA HIS A 184 19.18 -0.95 25.78
C HIS A 184 18.18 -1.32 24.66
N VAL A 185 18.12 -2.60 24.33
CA VAL A 185 17.20 -3.16 23.32
C VAL A 185 16.11 -3.95 24.05
N GLY A 186 14.85 -3.75 23.65
CA GLY A 186 13.72 -4.50 24.17
C GLY A 186 13.38 -5.70 23.29
N ILE A 187 12.58 -6.61 23.83
CA ILE A 187 12.04 -7.75 23.09
C ILE A 187 10.54 -7.88 23.39
N ASP A 188 9.76 -8.14 22.34
CA ASP A 188 8.35 -8.41 22.48
C ASP A 188 8.15 -9.85 23.02
N PRO A 189 7.60 -10.05 24.23
CA PRO A 189 7.43 -11.38 24.81
C PRO A 189 6.48 -12.28 24.01
N ASP A 190 5.58 -11.70 23.22
CA ASP A 190 4.58 -12.48 22.48
C ASP A 190 5.15 -13.02 21.15
N THR A 191 6.15 -12.35 20.58
CA THR A 191 6.68 -12.67 19.23
C THR A 191 8.18 -12.97 19.19
N GLY A 192 8.94 -12.58 20.22
CA GLY A 192 10.40 -12.68 20.23
C GLY A 192 11.10 -11.66 19.33
N PHE A 193 10.38 -10.70 18.74
CA PHE A 193 11.00 -9.65 17.92
C PHE A 193 11.66 -8.58 18.79
N ARG A 194 12.83 -8.12 18.34
CA ARG A 194 13.52 -7.00 18.96
C ARG A 194 12.80 -5.70 18.63
N THR A 195 12.73 -4.80 19.61
CA THR A 195 12.06 -3.52 19.45
C THR A 195 12.61 -2.48 20.41
N ILE A 196 12.57 -1.22 19.99
CA ILE A 196 12.81 -0.07 20.86
C ILE A 196 11.61 0.88 20.78
N GLY A 197 11.16 1.35 21.94
CA GLY A 197 10.01 2.25 22.05
C GLY A 197 10.44 3.68 22.34
N GLY A 198 9.85 4.63 21.64
CA GLY A 198 10.06 6.06 21.87
C GLY A 198 9.10 6.94 21.09
N TYR A 199 9.20 8.26 21.26
CA TYR A 199 8.27 9.21 20.65
C TYR A 199 8.23 9.15 19.10
N TRP A 200 9.28 8.60 18.47
CA TRP A 200 9.31 8.32 17.03
C TRP A 200 8.19 7.36 16.58
N ASN A 201 7.75 6.42 17.43
CA ASN A 201 6.62 5.55 17.12
C ASN A 201 5.32 6.36 16.97
N ILE A 202 5.10 7.36 17.84
CA ILE A 202 3.96 8.28 17.72
C ILE A 202 4.08 9.10 16.43
N MET A 203 5.27 9.61 16.11
CA MET A 203 5.50 10.38 14.88
C MET A 203 5.17 9.55 13.63
N SER A 204 5.61 8.30 13.59
CA SER A 204 5.28 7.35 12.52
C SER A 204 3.76 7.09 12.46
N ALA A 205 3.11 6.81 13.58
CA ALA A 205 1.66 6.58 13.62
C ALA A 205 0.85 7.80 13.13
N VAL A 206 1.24 9.01 13.52
CA VAL A 206 0.61 10.26 13.04
C VAL A 206 0.85 10.44 11.53
N ALA A 207 2.06 10.17 11.05
CA ALA A 207 2.34 10.23 9.61
C ALA A 207 1.45 9.26 8.81
N GLY A 208 1.24 8.04 9.30
CA GLY A 208 0.34 7.07 8.68
C GLY A 208 -1.11 7.53 8.68
N LEU A 209 -1.59 8.12 9.76
CA LEU A 209 -2.94 8.69 9.83
C LEU A 209 -3.13 9.82 8.81
N LEU A 210 -2.17 10.74 8.70
CA LEU A 210 -2.20 11.80 7.69
C LEU A 210 -2.19 11.22 6.26
N ASN A 211 -1.44 10.13 6.04
CA ASN A 211 -1.44 9.43 4.76
C ASN A 211 -2.82 8.89 4.38
N CYS A 212 -3.55 8.29 5.34
CA CYS A 212 -4.93 7.83 5.16
C CYS A 212 -5.91 8.95 4.81
N ILE A 213 -5.78 10.11 5.48
CA ILE A 213 -6.67 11.27 5.30
C ILE A 213 -6.44 11.92 3.92
N THR A 214 -5.20 11.96 3.45
CA THR A 214 -4.83 12.63 2.20
C THR A 214 -5.12 11.81 0.94
N VAL A 215 -5.70 10.61 1.06
CA VAL A 215 -6.20 9.83 -0.08
C VAL A 215 -7.42 10.51 -0.69
N THR A 216 -7.42 10.69 -2.01
CA THR A 216 -8.43 11.45 -2.75
C THR A 216 -8.86 10.72 -4.03
N GLY A 217 -9.93 11.19 -4.68
CA GLY A 217 -10.35 10.67 -5.97
C GLY A 217 -10.99 9.29 -5.93
N LEU A 218 -11.69 8.95 -4.83
CA LEU A 218 -12.37 7.65 -4.68
C LEU A 218 -13.38 7.38 -5.80
N GLY A 219 -14.04 8.43 -6.29
CA GLY A 219 -14.96 8.34 -7.43
C GLY A 219 -14.32 8.28 -8.82
N LYS A 220 -12.98 8.41 -8.94
CA LYS A 220 -12.26 8.62 -10.21
C LYS A 220 -11.20 7.57 -10.49
N ILE A 221 -11.47 6.32 -10.09
CA ILE A 221 -10.68 5.15 -10.45
C ILE A 221 -11.09 4.69 -11.86
N ILE A 222 -10.10 4.41 -12.71
CA ILE A 222 -10.33 3.97 -14.09
C ILE A 222 -9.60 2.65 -14.37
N VAL A 223 -10.01 1.98 -15.43
CA VAL A 223 -9.23 0.89 -16.04
C VAL A 223 -8.76 1.40 -17.39
N THR A 224 -7.49 1.17 -17.73
CA THR A 224 -6.92 1.59 -19.02
C THR A 224 -7.85 1.28 -20.19
N THR A 225 -8.30 2.32 -20.89
CA THR A 225 -9.14 2.24 -22.09
C THR A 225 -8.38 2.54 -23.37
N ASN A 226 -7.26 3.25 -23.27
CA ASN A 226 -6.44 3.58 -24.43
C ASN A 226 -6.06 2.32 -25.22
N LYS A 227 -6.48 2.27 -26.49
CA LYS A 227 -6.26 1.12 -27.39
C LYS A 227 -4.79 0.88 -27.72
N LYS A 228 -3.93 1.90 -27.56
CA LYS A 228 -2.48 1.78 -27.76
C LYS A 228 -1.81 0.95 -26.68
N GLU A 229 -2.41 0.87 -25.49
CA GLU A 229 -1.89 0.12 -24.37
C GLU A 229 -2.27 -1.36 -24.45
N LYS A 230 -1.27 -2.23 -24.59
CA LYS A 230 -1.47 -3.69 -24.65
C LYS A 230 -1.93 -4.27 -23.31
N VAL A 231 -1.50 -3.66 -22.20
CA VAL A 231 -1.78 -4.16 -20.86
C VAL A 231 -2.73 -3.21 -20.15
N LYS A 232 -3.98 -3.66 -19.98
CA LYS A 232 -5.01 -2.92 -19.28
C LYS A 232 -4.89 -3.13 -17.77
N GLY A 233 -4.63 -2.06 -17.03
CA GLY A 233 -4.50 -2.07 -15.57
C GLY A 233 -5.50 -1.15 -14.87
N LEU A 234 -5.66 -1.37 -13.57
CA LEU A 234 -6.45 -0.52 -12.67
C LEU A 234 -5.61 0.69 -12.28
N ILE A 235 -6.18 1.89 -12.41
CA ILE A 235 -5.48 3.15 -12.19
C ILE A 235 -6.28 4.02 -11.25
N TRP A 236 -5.63 4.41 -10.17
CA TRP A 236 -6.13 5.43 -9.27
C TRP A 236 -5.43 6.74 -9.59
N VAL A 237 -6.06 7.56 -10.44
CA VAL A 237 -5.38 8.66 -11.12
C VAL A 237 -4.84 9.73 -10.16
N ASP A 238 -5.49 9.90 -9.01
CA ASP A 238 -5.12 10.89 -8.01
C ASP A 238 -3.99 10.42 -7.05
N MET A 239 -3.60 9.13 -7.10
CA MET A 239 -2.43 8.61 -6.38
C MET A 239 -1.14 8.96 -7.13
N ILE A 240 -0.83 10.24 -7.17
CA ILE A 240 0.39 10.77 -7.77
C ILE A 240 1.59 10.70 -6.82
N TRP A 241 2.78 10.97 -7.37
CA TRP A 241 4.06 10.79 -6.70
C TRP A 241 4.20 11.42 -5.29
N PRO A 242 3.63 12.60 -4.98
CA PRO A 242 3.77 13.18 -3.64
C PRO A 242 3.13 12.30 -2.56
N TRP A 243 1.97 11.69 -2.87
CA TRP A 243 1.30 10.76 -1.97
C TRP A 243 2.05 9.43 -1.89
N VAL A 244 2.56 8.91 -3.01
CA VAL A 244 3.37 7.68 -3.04
C VAL A 244 4.63 7.82 -2.18
N ILE A 245 5.36 8.94 -2.29
CA ILE A 245 6.53 9.20 -1.44
C ILE A 245 6.14 9.33 0.03
N ALA A 246 5.01 9.98 0.33
CA ALA A 246 4.52 10.09 1.70
C ALA A 246 4.23 8.72 2.33
N TYR A 247 3.63 7.84 1.53
CA TYR A 247 3.36 6.46 1.93
C TYR A 247 4.66 5.67 2.10
N ASP A 248 5.59 5.75 1.14
CA ASP A 248 6.84 4.99 1.17
C ASP A 248 7.71 5.42 2.36
N LEU A 249 7.83 6.71 2.66
CA LEU A 249 8.56 7.20 3.83
C LEU A 249 7.93 6.74 5.15
N TRP A 250 6.60 6.82 5.26
CA TRP A 250 5.90 6.30 6.42
C TRP A 250 6.09 4.79 6.57
N ASN A 251 5.95 4.03 5.48
CA ASN A 251 6.08 2.58 5.53
C ASN A 251 7.50 2.16 5.89
N HIS A 252 8.51 2.87 5.39
CA HIS A 252 9.90 2.70 5.81
C HIS A 252 10.07 2.95 7.32
N ALA A 253 9.57 4.07 7.84
CA ALA A 253 9.67 4.40 9.26
C ALA A 253 8.96 3.36 10.14
N PHE A 254 7.73 2.97 9.79
CA PHE A 254 6.99 1.92 10.50
C PHE A 254 7.75 0.59 10.51
N LEU A 255 8.24 0.13 9.35
CA LEU A 255 8.94 -1.15 9.25
C LEU A 255 10.26 -1.13 10.01
N TYR A 256 10.94 0.02 10.05
CA TYR A 256 12.14 0.22 10.85
C TYR A 256 11.85 0.16 12.35
N ASN A 257 10.78 0.82 12.80
CA ASN A 257 10.39 0.90 14.21
C ASN A 257 9.79 -0.41 14.75
N SER A 258 8.91 -1.05 13.96
CA SER A 258 8.01 -2.11 14.43
C SER A 258 8.36 -3.51 13.93
N LEU A 259 9.13 -3.64 12.84
CA LEU A 259 9.49 -4.91 12.19
C LEU A 259 11.01 -5.00 11.98
N ALA A 260 11.74 -4.65 13.03
CA ALA A 260 13.17 -4.34 13.02
C ALA A 260 14.08 -5.51 12.56
N ASP A 261 13.62 -6.75 12.72
CA ASP A 261 14.39 -7.97 12.41
C ASP A 261 14.33 -8.39 10.93
N TYR A 262 13.53 -7.70 10.10
CA TYR A 262 13.40 -7.94 8.65
C TYR A 262 13.90 -6.76 7.78
N THR A 263 14.61 -5.81 8.38
CA THR A 263 14.46 -4.40 8.01
C THR A 263 14.94 -4.00 6.63
N TRP A 264 16.09 -4.46 6.15
CA TRP A 264 16.59 -3.98 4.85
C TRP A 264 15.63 -4.32 3.70
N TYR A 265 15.13 -5.56 3.66
CA TYR A 265 14.22 -5.97 2.61
C TYR A 265 12.82 -5.40 2.81
N CYS A 266 12.28 -5.46 4.03
CA CYS A 266 10.96 -4.92 4.33
C CYS A 266 10.89 -3.42 4.03
N THR A 267 11.92 -2.65 4.38
CA THR A 267 11.91 -1.20 4.22
C THR A 267 12.25 -0.71 2.82
N LEU A 268 13.18 -1.36 2.10
CA LEU A 268 13.65 -0.87 0.81
C LEU A 268 13.12 -1.71 -0.35
N ALA A 269 13.40 -3.01 -0.36
CA ALA A 269 13.05 -3.88 -1.49
C ALA A 269 11.52 -4.01 -1.68
N LEU A 270 10.75 -4.18 -0.60
CA LEU A 270 9.29 -4.28 -0.67
C LEU A 270 8.64 -2.99 -1.22
N LEU A 271 9.19 -1.81 -0.90
CA LEU A 271 8.71 -0.53 -1.41
C LEU A 271 9.15 -0.29 -2.86
N LEU A 272 10.43 -0.56 -3.17
CA LEU A 272 10.95 -0.43 -4.52
C LEU A 272 10.27 -1.40 -5.50
N ALA A 273 9.83 -2.57 -5.03
CA ALA A 273 9.11 -3.54 -5.85
C ALA A 273 7.82 -2.98 -6.46
N CYS A 274 7.13 -2.06 -5.77
CA CYS A 274 5.96 -1.39 -6.32
C CYS A 274 6.26 -0.02 -6.92
N THR A 275 7.24 0.70 -6.37
CA THR A 275 7.57 2.06 -6.78
C THR A 275 8.33 2.08 -8.11
N ILE A 276 9.32 1.20 -8.32
CA ILE A 276 10.08 1.17 -9.59
C ILE A 276 9.16 0.95 -10.81
N PRO A 277 8.28 -0.08 -10.85
CA PRO A 277 7.37 -0.27 -11.97
C PRO A 277 6.41 0.91 -12.16
N ALA A 278 5.88 1.44 -11.06
CA ALA A 278 4.91 2.54 -11.08
C ALA A 278 5.48 3.86 -11.61
N PHE A 279 6.80 4.05 -11.61
CA PHE A 279 7.45 5.24 -12.15
C PHE A 279 8.09 5.05 -13.53
N THR A 280 8.36 3.82 -13.93
CA THR A 280 9.12 3.51 -15.16
C THR A 280 8.22 3.05 -16.32
N TRP A 281 7.67 1.82 -16.26
CA TRP A 281 6.90 1.20 -17.35
C TRP A 281 5.39 1.05 -17.08
N ALA A 282 4.94 1.05 -15.82
CA ALA A 282 3.54 0.90 -15.44
C ALA A 282 3.00 2.14 -14.72
N LYS A 283 3.13 3.30 -15.39
CA LYS A 283 2.88 4.63 -14.80
C LYS A 283 1.46 4.79 -14.28
N GLY A 284 1.32 5.12 -12.98
CA GLY A 284 0.01 5.31 -12.35
C GLY A 284 -0.69 4.02 -11.88
N GLN A 285 -0.04 2.87 -12.02
CA GLN A 285 -0.55 1.57 -11.52
C GLN A 285 0.07 1.20 -10.17
N TRP A 286 0.47 2.19 -9.35
CA TRP A 286 1.13 1.95 -8.07
C TRP A 286 0.30 1.05 -7.13
N ILE A 287 -0.99 1.33 -6.99
CA ILE A 287 -1.89 0.55 -6.12
C ILE A 287 -1.95 -0.93 -6.53
N TRP A 288 -1.88 -1.21 -7.83
CA TRP A 288 -1.84 -2.56 -8.36
C TRP A 288 -0.58 -3.28 -7.90
N PHE A 289 0.59 -2.69 -8.16
CA PHE A 289 1.85 -3.30 -7.77
C PHE A 289 1.93 -3.45 -6.26
N ARG A 290 1.56 -2.43 -5.49
CA ARG A 290 1.60 -2.48 -4.03
C ARG A 290 0.74 -3.62 -3.47
N CYS A 291 -0.46 -3.82 -4.02
CA CYS A 291 -1.34 -4.91 -3.60
C CYS A 291 -0.67 -6.28 -3.82
N PHE A 292 -0.13 -6.53 -5.02
CA PHE A 292 0.39 -7.86 -5.36
C PHE A 292 1.80 -8.14 -4.82
N THR A 293 2.66 -7.13 -4.68
CA THR A 293 3.96 -7.32 -4.01
C THR A 293 3.76 -7.60 -2.53
N LEU A 294 2.86 -6.86 -1.86
CA LEU A 294 2.53 -7.13 -0.46
C LEU A 294 1.83 -8.48 -0.28
N MET A 295 0.92 -8.87 -1.19
CA MET A 295 0.26 -10.18 -1.14
C MET A 295 1.31 -11.30 -1.23
N PHE A 296 2.24 -11.19 -2.18
CA PHE A 296 3.34 -12.14 -2.32
C PHE A 296 4.18 -12.23 -1.04
N TRP A 297 4.57 -11.08 -0.47
CA TRP A 297 5.37 -11.05 0.75
C TRP A 297 4.67 -11.67 1.95
N ILE A 298 3.41 -11.32 2.18
CA ILE A 298 2.64 -11.86 3.31
C ILE A 298 2.37 -13.35 3.12
N ALA A 299 2.13 -13.81 1.89
CA ALA A 299 2.03 -15.23 1.59
C ALA A 299 3.36 -15.96 1.84
N PHE A 300 4.48 -15.40 1.40
CA PHE A 300 5.80 -15.96 1.65
C PHE A 300 6.06 -16.11 3.17
N ASN A 301 5.77 -15.07 3.94
CA ASN A 301 6.01 -15.07 5.39
C ASN A 301 5.09 -16.05 6.15
N ASN A 302 3.84 -16.25 5.71
CA ASN A 302 2.91 -17.18 6.38
C ASN A 302 3.04 -18.64 5.92
N LEU A 303 3.40 -18.87 4.66
CA LEU A 303 3.44 -20.21 4.07
C LEU A 303 4.82 -20.86 4.16
N LEU A 304 5.89 -20.06 4.29
CA LEU A 304 7.27 -20.52 4.47
C LEU A 304 7.86 -19.87 5.74
N ALA A 305 7.08 -19.90 6.82
CA ALA A 305 7.39 -19.21 8.06
C ALA A 305 8.69 -19.72 8.71
N ASP A 306 8.91 -21.04 8.68
CA ASP A 306 10.11 -21.74 9.14
C ASP A 306 11.42 -21.20 8.54
N ILE A 307 11.36 -20.79 7.27
CA ILE A 307 12.53 -20.26 6.54
C ILE A 307 12.59 -18.73 6.59
N ALA A 308 11.44 -18.07 6.60
CA ALA A 308 11.35 -16.63 6.42
C ALA A 308 11.44 -15.84 7.72
N VAL A 309 11.01 -16.41 8.86
CA VAL A 309 10.82 -15.71 10.14
C VAL A 309 12.04 -15.81 11.05
N PRO A 310 12.64 -17.00 11.29
CA PRO A 310 13.72 -17.10 12.23
C PRO A 310 14.93 -16.26 11.79
N PRO A 311 15.61 -15.60 12.74
CA PRO A 311 16.82 -14.85 12.44
C PRO A 311 17.88 -15.80 11.87
N GLY A 312 18.40 -15.50 10.68
CA GLY A 312 19.23 -16.45 9.95
C GLY A 312 20.06 -15.85 8.82
N ALA A 313 20.48 -16.70 7.89
CA ALA A 313 21.39 -16.31 6.81
C ALA A 313 20.80 -15.32 5.79
N MET A 314 19.50 -15.04 5.89
CA MET A 314 18.75 -14.09 5.05
C MET A 314 18.39 -12.80 5.78
N THR A 315 18.59 -12.69 7.10
CA THR A 315 18.16 -11.49 7.84
C THR A 315 19.24 -10.42 7.85
N ASN A 316 18.79 -9.16 7.76
CA ASN A 316 19.56 -7.97 8.06
C ASN A 316 18.84 -7.25 9.20
N PHE A 317 19.60 -6.84 10.21
CA PHE A 317 19.05 -6.26 11.42
C PHE A 317 19.12 -4.73 11.41
N ALA A 318 18.10 -4.10 12.01
CA ALA A 318 18.14 -2.69 12.35
C ALA A 318 19.21 -2.44 13.41
N THR A 319 19.82 -1.25 13.38
CA THR A 319 20.84 -0.85 14.35
C THR A 319 20.28 -0.63 15.75
N MET A 320 18.95 -0.55 15.90
CA MET A 320 18.28 -0.15 17.13
C MET A 320 18.76 1.21 17.67
N ASP A 321 19.28 2.08 16.80
CA ASP A 321 19.69 3.44 17.18
C ASP A 321 18.47 4.37 17.26
N PRO A 322 18.17 4.98 18.42
CA PRO A 322 17.10 5.97 18.56
C PRO A 322 17.21 7.11 17.54
N ASN A 323 18.41 7.57 17.20
CA ASN A 323 18.60 8.65 16.23
C ASN A 323 18.15 8.24 14.83
N ALA A 324 18.43 7.00 14.41
CA ALA A 324 17.97 6.46 13.14
C ALA A 324 16.43 6.40 13.08
N ASN A 325 15.78 6.00 14.18
CA ASN A 325 14.32 5.97 14.28
C ASN A 325 13.70 7.37 14.23
N ILE A 326 14.30 8.34 14.93
CA ILE A 326 13.87 9.75 14.95
C ILE A 326 14.01 10.37 13.56
N VAL A 327 15.14 10.16 12.88
CA VAL A 327 15.36 10.70 11.52
C VAL A 327 14.35 10.10 10.54
N SER A 328 14.14 8.78 10.58
CA SER A 328 13.21 8.09 9.68
C SER A 328 11.75 8.52 9.92
N SER A 329 11.31 8.51 11.18
CA SER A 329 9.95 8.92 11.54
C SER A 329 9.72 10.43 11.37
N GLY A 330 10.75 11.24 11.59
CA GLY A 330 10.74 12.69 11.33
C GLY A 330 10.59 13.02 9.86
N ALA A 331 11.36 12.37 8.99
CA ALA A 331 11.23 12.53 7.54
C ALA A 331 9.83 12.14 7.05
N ALA A 332 9.30 11.01 7.54
CA ALA A 332 7.94 10.56 7.24
C ALA A 332 6.88 11.58 7.68
N LEU A 333 6.97 12.09 8.90
CA LEU A 333 6.02 13.05 9.44
C LEU A 333 6.06 14.39 8.71
N ILE A 334 7.26 14.95 8.49
CA ILE A 334 7.43 16.22 7.78
C ILE A 334 6.81 16.14 6.39
N TRP A 335 7.10 15.08 5.63
CA TRP A 335 6.58 14.92 4.29
C TRP A 335 5.05 14.75 4.28
N ASN A 336 4.49 13.96 5.21
CA ASN A 336 3.03 13.81 5.33
C ASN A 336 2.33 15.10 5.76
N VAL A 337 2.94 15.92 6.62
CA VAL A 337 2.41 17.24 7.00
C VAL A 337 2.43 18.19 5.80
N VAL A 338 3.54 18.24 5.03
CA VAL A 338 3.62 19.07 3.82
C VAL A 338 2.56 18.65 2.81
N LEU A 339 2.39 17.34 2.58
CA LEU A 339 1.34 16.81 1.71
C LEU A 339 -0.05 17.20 2.22
N PHE A 340 -0.31 17.09 3.52
CA PHE A 340 -1.59 17.45 4.12
C PHE A 340 -1.91 18.94 3.97
N ILE A 341 -0.93 19.82 4.19
CA ILE A 341 -1.09 21.27 3.98
C ILE A 341 -1.40 21.56 2.50
N TRP A 342 -0.69 20.92 1.57
CA TRP A 342 -0.92 21.09 0.14
C TRP A 342 -2.29 20.56 -0.29
N TRP A 343 -2.68 19.39 0.23
CA TRP A 343 -4.00 18.79 0.05
C TRP A 343 -5.12 19.74 0.52
N LEU A 344 -4.99 20.29 1.74
CA LEU A 344 -5.96 21.22 2.31
C LEU A 344 -6.02 22.52 1.50
N TYR A 345 -4.87 23.05 1.08
CA TYR A 345 -4.79 24.22 0.20
C TYR A 345 -5.54 23.98 -1.12
N LEU A 346 -5.36 22.82 -1.76
CA LEU A 346 -6.05 22.49 -3.00
C LEU A 346 -7.56 22.37 -2.80
N ILE A 347 -8.03 21.78 -1.69
CA ILE A 347 -9.45 21.73 -1.36
C ILE A 347 -10.02 23.15 -1.23
N ILE A 348 -9.36 24.02 -0.47
CA ILE A 348 -9.84 25.39 -0.25
C ILE A 348 -9.85 26.19 -1.55
N LYS A 349 -8.78 26.11 -2.35
CA LYS A 349 -8.62 26.89 -3.59
C LYS A 349 -9.56 26.43 -4.70
N THR A 350 -9.70 25.12 -4.89
CA THR A 350 -10.47 24.56 -6.00
C THR A 350 -11.93 24.28 -5.62
N LYS A 351 -12.24 24.25 -4.31
CA LYS A 351 -13.54 23.85 -3.75
C LYS A 351 -14.01 22.48 -4.23
N ARG A 352 -13.08 21.63 -4.68
CA ARG A 352 -13.34 20.26 -5.12
C ARG A 352 -13.53 19.36 -3.90
N ASN A 353 -14.48 18.44 -4.00
CA ASN A 353 -14.70 17.44 -2.97
C ASN A 353 -13.69 16.27 -3.15
N PRO A 354 -12.80 16.00 -2.18
CA PRO A 354 -11.75 14.97 -2.28
C PRO A 354 -12.27 13.54 -2.36
N ILE A 355 -13.50 13.29 -1.90
CA ILE A 355 -14.13 11.97 -1.89
C ILE A 355 -14.69 11.67 -3.28
N THR A 356 -15.47 12.58 -3.84
CA THR A 356 -16.15 12.34 -5.12
C THR A 356 -15.27 12.60 -6.32
N ASN A 357 -14.23 13.41 -6.16
CA ASN A 357 -13.44 13.93 -7.25
C ASN A 357 -11.94 13.87 -6.96
N ALA A 358 -11.15 13.93 -8.03
CA ALA A 358 -9.71 14.08 -7.91
C ALA A 358 -9.35 15.53 -7.56
N LEU A 359 -8.25 15.73 -6.83
CA LEU A 359 -7.73 17.05 -6.50
C LEU A 359 -6.63 17.49 -7.47
N PHE A 360 -5.80 16.55 -7.92
CA PHE A 360 -4.52 16.86 -8.57
C PHE A 360 -4.60 16.96 -10.10
N PHE A 361 -5.78 17.24 -10.66
CA PHE A 361 -6.01 17.40 -12.12
C PHE A 361 -4.98 18.30 -12.80
N ASN A 362 -4.59 19.41 -12.16
CA ASN A 362 -3.71 20.43 -12.76
C ASN A 362 -2.23 20.03 -12.71
N THR A 363 -1.89 18.83 -12.24
CA THR A 363 -0.49 18.39 -12.11
C THR A 363 -0.02 17.67 -13.37
N LYS A 364 1.25 17.89 -13.75
CA LYS A 364 1.88 17.17 -14.87
C LYS A 364 1.88 15.65 -14.67
N ALA A 365 1.97 15.19 -13.42
CA ALA A 365 1.94 13.78 -13.07
C ALA A 365 0.59 13.16 -13.41
N PHE A 366 -0.51 13.80 -12.99
CA PHE A 366 -1.87 13.38 -13.31
C PHE A 366 -2.10 13.36 -14.84
N ALA A 367 -1.77 14.47 -15.51
CA ALA A 367 -1.93 14.59 -16.97
C ALA A 367 -1.17 13.47 -17.73
N LYS A 368 0.05 13.13 -17.28
CA LYS A 368 0.85 12.06 -17.90
C LYS A 368 0.18 10.68 -17.79
N VAL A 369 -0.41 10.36 -16.64
CA VAL A 369 -1.12 9.09 -16.44
C VAL A 369 -2.38 9.04 -17.31
N VAL A 370 -3.14 10.13 -17.36
CA VAL A 370 -4.35 10.23 -18.18
C VAL A 370 -4.03 10.07 -19.66
N LYS A 371 -3.04 10.81 -20.19
CA LYS A 371 -2.61 10.69 -21.61
C LYS A 371 -2.22 9.27 -22.00
N LEU A 372 -1.54 8.57 -21.09
CA LEU A 372 -1.04 7.24 -21.35
C LEU A 372 -2.20 6.23 -21.39
N HIS A 373 -3.17 6.34 -20.49
CA HIS A 373 -4.10 5.25 -20.23
C HIS A 373 -5.57 5.51 -20.55
N ALA A 374 -5.99 6.76 -20.66
CA ALA A 374 -7.38 7.13 -20.92
C ALA A 374 -7.59 7.42 -22.41
N ASP A 375 -8.66 6.87 -22.97
CA ASP A 375 -9.30 7.39 -24.18
C ASP A 375 -10.18 8.61 -23.86
N ASP A 376 -10.84 9.15 -24.87
CA ASP A 376 -11.64 10.36 -24.70
C ASP A 376 -12.84 10.16 -23.76
N ALA A 377 -13.48 8.99 -23.79
CA ALA A 377 -14.56 8.68 -22.86
C ALA A 377 -14.11 8.77 -21.39
N ASP A 378 -12.93 8.23 -21.06
CA ASP A 378 -12.37 8.36 -19.71
C ASP A 378 -11.87 9.78 -19.40
N LYS A 379 -11.25 10.48 -20.35
CA LYS A 379 -10.81 11.88 -20.15
C LYS A 379 -12.00 12.79 -19.79
N TYR A 380 -13.11 12.67 -20.51
CA TYR A 380 -14.32 13.44 -20.22
C TYR A 380 -15.03 12.97 -18.95
N PHE A 381 -15.05 11.65 -18.67
CA PHE A 381 -15.54 11.13 -17.39
C PHE A 381 -14.75 11.67 -16.19
N LEU A 382 -13.43 11.76 -16.28
CA LEU A 382 -12.60 12.27 -15.19
C LEU A 382 -12.95 13.74 -14.87
N THR A 383 -13.31 14.52 -15.88
CA THR A 383 -13.47 15.98 -15.78
C THR A 383 -14.93 16.45 -15.70
N ASP A 384 -15.90 15.54 -15.68
CA ASP A 384 -17.34 15.86 -15.75
C ASP A 384 -17.89 16.62 -14.52
N MET A 385 -17.19 16.58 -13.39
CA MET A 385 -17.55 17.24 -12.13
C MET A 385 -16.70 18.48 -11.82
N ILE A 386 -15.93 18.98 -12.79
CA ILE A 386 -15.13 20.21 -12.66
C ILE A 386 -15.38 21.16 -13.84
N PRO A 387 -15.07 22.47 -13.73
CA PRO A 387 -15.17 23.39 -14.85
C PRO A 387 -14.25 23.01 -16.02
N GLU A 388 -13.00 22.66 -15.72
CA GLU A 388 -11.96 22.54 -16.75
C GLU A 388 -12.17 21.30 -17.64
N THR A 389 -12.02 21.47 -18.95
CA THR A 389 -12.09 20.42 -19.96
C THR A 389 -10.78 19.61 -20.02
N PRO A 390 -10.79 18.40 -20.62
CA PRO A 390 -9.55 17.66 -20.84
C PRO A 390 -8.50 18.42 -21.65
N ALA A 391 -8.93 19.23 -22.63
CA ALA A 391 -8.03 20.04 -23.44
C ALA A 391 -7.34 21.15 -22.61
N GLU A 392 -8.10 21.86 -21.77
CA GLU A 392 -7.57 22.92 -20.88
C GLU A 392 -6.60 22.37 -19.83
N LEU A 393 -6.84 21.14 -19.35
CA LEU A 393 -5.94 20.43 -18.43
C LEU A 393 -4.76 19.77 -19.15
N GLY A 394 -4.71 19.90 -20.48
CA GLY A 394 -3.65 19.38 -21.32
C GLY A 394 -3.61 17.86 -21.33
N TYR A 395 -4.76 17.17 -21.35
CA TYR A 395 -4.87 15.70 -21.47
C TYR A 395 -4.87 15.18 -22.91
N GLU A 396 -4.77 16.08 -23.89
CA GLU A 396 -4.70 15.76 -25.32
C GLU A 396 -5.85 14.82 -25.76
N PRO A 397 -7.13 15.23 -25.61
CA PRO A 397 -8.23 14.46 -26.17
C PRO A 397 -8.16 14.45 -27.71
N GLU A 398 -8.64 13.38 -28.33
CA GLU A 398 -8.70 13.27 -29.81
C GLU A 398 -9.81 14.18 -30.36
N SER A 399 -10.93 14.31 -29.65
CA SER A 399 -12.01 15.25 -29.92
C SER A 399 -12.08 16.35 -28.84
N LEU A 400 -12.47 17.57 -29.24
CA LEU A 400 -12.78 18.65 -28.29
C LEU A 400 -14.19 18.54 -27.70
N THR A 401 -15.01 17.62 -28.22
CA THR A 401 -16.36 17.35 -27.73
C THR A 401 -16.42 16.02 -26.97
N PRO A 402 -17.18 15.93 -25.86
CA PRO A 402 -17.42 14.67 -25.18
C PRO A 402 -18.11 13.65 -26.11
N PRO A 403 -17.77 12.35 -26.02
CA PRO A 403 -18.48 11.32 -26.78
C PRO A 403 -19.92 11.13 -26.27
N VAL A 404 -20.85 10.93 -27.20
CA VAL A 404 -22.29 10.70 -26.91
C VAL A 404 -22.50 9.36 -26.18
N ASP A 405 -21.67 8.37 -26.47
CA ASP A 405 -21.64 7.03 -25.86
C ASP A 405 -20.54 6.89 -24.79
N GLY A 406 -20.10 8.01 -24.22
CA GLY A 406 -19.09 8.05 -23.15
C GLY A 406 -19.58 7.55 -21.79
N PHE A 407 -18.82 7.85 -20.74
CA PHE A 407 -19.19 7.49 -19.37
C PHE A 407 -19.77 8.66 -18.58
N VAL A 408 -20.68 8.35 -17.68
CA VAL A 408 -21.41 9.32 -16.86
C VAL A 408 -20.96 9.18 -15.41
N GLY A 409 -20.34 10.22 -14.85
CA GLY A 409 -20.11 10.32 -13.41
C GLY A 409 -21.40 10.60 -12.68
N TYR A 410 -21.69 9.77 -11.69
CA TYR A 410 -22.89 9.87 -10.89
C TYR A 410 -22.61 9.44 -9.46
N MET A 411 -23.18 10.15 -8.50
CA MET A 411 -23.09 9.78 -7.09
C MET A 411 -24.44 9.21 -6.61
N PRO A 412 -24.47 8.06 -5.93
CA PRO A 412 -25.71 7.41 -5.49
C PRO A 412 -26.67 8.30 -4.69
N TRP A 413 -26.12 9.26 -3.93
CA TRP A 413 -26.89 10.18 -3.10
C TRP A 413 -27.45 11.40 -3.85
N TRP A 414 -27.22 11.51 -5.17
CA TRP A 414 -27.87 12.55 -5.99
C TRP A 414 -29.32 12.20 -6.35
N GLY A 415 -29.76 10.96 -6.12
CA GLY A 415 -31.12 10.55 -6.43
C GLY A 415 -31.40 10.67 -7.92
N LYS A 416 -32.40 11.48 -8.31
CA LYS A 416 -32.78 11.68 -9.72
C LYS A 416 -32.14 12.91 -10.36
N GLU A 417 -31.28 13.62 -9.65
CA GLU A 417 -30.64 14.84 -10.14
C GLU A 417 -29.26 14.54 -10.75
N ASP A 418 -28.94 15.19 -11.88
CA ASP A 418 -27.60 15.23 -12.42
C ASP A 418 -26.86 16.47 -11.89
N ARG A 419 -25.94 16.27 -10.93
CA ARG A 419 -25.15 17.33 -10.31
C ARG A 419 -23.73 17.45 -10.87
N ARG A 420 -23.46 16.89 -12.06
CA ARG A 420 -22.22 17.17 -12.80
C ARG A 420 -22.08 18.66 -13.09
N TYR A 421 -20.88 19.12 -13.39
CA TYR A 421 -20.62 20.54 -13.63
C TYR A 421 -21.36 21.04 -14.88
N PRO A 422 -22.00 22.22 -14.88
CA PRO A 422 -22.80 22.73 -15.99
C PRO A 422 -21.94 23.19 -17.17
N LYS A 423 -21.41 22.20 -17.91
CA LYS A 423 -20.64 22.35 -19.14
C LYS A 423 -20.97 21.21 -20.09
N LEU A 424 -20.59 21.34 -21.36
CA LEU A 424 -20.78 20.31 -22.36
C LEU A 424 -20.24 18.94 -21.88
N ARG A 425 -21.10 17.92 -21.82
CA ARG A 425 -20.81 16.61 -21.22
C ARG A 425 -21.59 15.47 -21.89
N THR A 426 -21.15 14.24 -21.66
CA THR A 426 -21.85 13.01 -22.10
C THR A 426 -23.28 12.98 -21.55
N PRO A 427 -24.29 12.65 -22.38
CA PRO A 427 -25.68 12.61 -21.93
C PRO A 427 -25.93 11.51 -20.90
N VAL A 428 -26.86 11.73 -19.98
CA VAL A 428 -27.26 10.70 -18.98
C VAL A 428 -27.77 9.43 -19.66
N SER A 429 -28.36 9.55 -20.86
CA SER A 429 -28.84 8.41 -21.66
C SER A 429 -27.73 7.43 -22.09
N ALA A 430 -26.46 7.84 -22.01
CA ALA A 430 -25.32 6.95 -22.26
C ALA A 430 -25.20 5.83 -21.21
N ASP A 431 -25.78 6.00 -20.01
CA ASP A 431 -25.95 4.92 -19.04
C ASP A 431 -27.44 4.51 -18.96
N PRO A 432 -27.84 3.37 -19.56
CA PRO A 432 -29.22 2.91 -19.58
C PRO A 432 -29.85 2.73 -18.19
N VAL A 433 -29.05 2.40 -17.17
CA VAL A 433 -29.54 2.21 -15.81
C VAL A 433 -29.85 3.54 -15.14
N LEU A 434 -29.05 4.58 -15.40
CA LEU A 434 -29.34 5.93 -14.90
C LEU A 434 -30.57 6.51 -15.60
N ALA A 435 -30.69 6.29 -16.92
CA ALA A 435 -31.89 6.66 -17.67
C ALA A 435 -33.15 5.97 -17.14
N GLN A 436 -33.09 4.64 -16.90
CA GLN A 436 -34.21 3.88 -16.34
C GLN A 436 -34.59 4.32 -14.92
N LYS A 437 -33.61 4.75 -14.11
CA LYS A 437 -33.86 5.35 -12.78
C LYS A 437 -34.55 6.72 -12.85
N GLY A 438 -34.66 7.30 -14.04
CA GLY A 438 -35.23 8.63 -14.26
C GLY A 438 -34.31 9.75 -13.78
N VAL A 439 -32.98 9.55 -13.86
CA VAL A 439 -32.02 10.64 -13.63
C VAL A 439 -32.17 11.67 -14.75
N GLN A 440 -32.42 12.92 -14.39
CA GLN A 440 -32.67 14.01 -15.33
C GLN A 440 -31.38 14.78 -15.60
N GLY A 441 -30.84 14.64 -16.81
CA GLY A 441 -29.81 15.53 -17.34
C GLY A 441 -30.43 16.84 -17.86
N ASP A 442 -29.65 17.91 -17.88
CA ASP A 442 -30.04 19.19 -18.49
C ASP A 442 -29.59 19.18 -19.97
N PRO A 443 -30.53 19.13 -20.94
CA PRO A 443 -30.21 19.02 -22.37
C PRO A 443 -29.31 20.15 -22.89
N LYS A 444 -29.28 21.30 -22.22
CA LYS A 444 -28.40 22.43 -22.58
C LYS A 444 -26.92 22.03 -22.53
N TRP A 445 -26.57 21.12 -21.63
CA TRP A 445 -25.19 20.72 -21.39
C TRP A 445 -24.85 19.36 -21.99
N GLU A 446 -25.81 18.67 -22.61
CA GLU A 446 -25.59 17.33 -23.16
C GLU A 446 -25.21 17.38 -24.64
N VAL A 447 -24.17 16.63 -25.01
CA VAL A 447 -23.83 16.46 -26.43
C VAL A 447 -24.92 15.69 -27.17
N THR A 448 -25.22 16.12 -28.40
CA THR A 448 -26.13 15.41 -29.30
C THR A 448 -25.34 14.76 -30.44
N SER A 449 -25.97 13.82 -31.15
CA SER A 449 -25.38 13.18 -32.33
C SER A 449 -25.01 14.17 -33.46
N ASN A 450 -25.64 15.35 -33.49
CA ASN A 450 -25.28 16.42 -34.43
C ASN A 450 -24.05 17.20 -33.94
N THR A 451 -23.94 17.47 -32.64
CA THR A 451 -22.80 18.17 -32.03
C THR A 451 -21.49 17.38 -32.16
N ALA A 452 -21.57 16.05 -32.24
CA ALA A 452 -20.41 15.16 -32.39
C ALA A 452 -19.89 15.02 -33.84
N LYS A 453 -20.62 15.52 -34.85
CA LYS A 453 -20.23 15.43 -36.27
C LYS A 453 -19.54 16.69 -36.80
N GLU A 454 -19.60 17.80 -36.07
CA GLU A 454 -19.03 19.10 -36.45
C GLU A 454 -17.62 19.33 -35.86
N SER A 455 -17.11 18.37 -35.08
CA SER A 455 -15.76 18.30 -34.52
C SER A 455 -14.99 17.13 -35.13
#